data_AF-A0A1B3LN83-F1
#
_entry.id   AF-A0A1B3LN83-F1
#
_cell.length_a   1.000
_cell.length_b   1.000
_cell.length_c   1.000
_cell.angle_alpha   90.00
_cell.angle_beta   90.00
_cell.angle_gamma   90.00
#
_symmetry.space_group_name_H-M   'P 1'
#
loop_
_entity.id
_entity.type
_entity.pdbx_description
1 polymer ?
#
loop_
_entity_poly.entity_id
_entity_poly.type
_entity_poly.pdbx_seq_one_letter_code
_entity_poly.pdbx_strand_id
1 'polypeptide(L)'
;MTKTKVTFRVPVPLWDAFSTQADGLFLKRAPFLDHVLSREIPHLEDDLEGMSLSVRGNRFISEALHRAQNYQNEKMELKAVNIEIQKTTADRLNAAVKRHNLVRDAFFCRLLILFRGQDRMLKRLGVSSTTGGMNDYGAPFSTSPMKAMEEVRDDPFFYLRQAILAKHGLGLYLVELPGLMWATCFVDDAMVPTTSKFKKLKHTMEEFEDFLFEVKNDKGSGR
;
A
#
# COMPACT_ATOMS: atom_id res chain seq x y z
N MET A 1 -2.86 -30.48 0.19
CA MET A 1 -3.15 -29.27 1.01
C MET A 1 -4.49 -28.70 0.58
N THR A 2 -5.38 -28.39 1.53
CA THR A 2 -6.73 -27.90 1.24
C THR A 2 -6.69 -26.46 0.75
N LYS A 3 -7.30 -26.20 -0.40
CA LYS A 3 -7.45 -24.86 -0.97
C LYS A 3 -8.81 -24.27 -0.63
N THR A 4 -8.89 -22.96 -0.57
CA THR A 4 -10.15 -22.21 -0.42
C THR A 4 -10.14 -21.00 -1.35
N LYS A 5 -11.34 -20.54 -1.70
CA LYS A 5 -11.55 -19.41 -2.59
C LYS A 5 -11.58 -18.11 -1.78
N VAL A 6 -10.76 -17.14 -2.17
CA VAL A 6 -10.80 -15.77 -1.66
C VAL A 6 -11.21 -14.83 -2.78
N THR A 7 -12.11 -13.91 -2.45
CA THR A 7 -12.62 -12.88 -3.36
C THR A 7 -12.18 -11.50 -2.87
N PHE A 8 -11.74 -10.66 -3.80
CA PHE A 8 -11.44 -9.26 -3.56
C PHE A 8 -11.84 -8.42 -4.78
N ARG A 9 -12.06 -7.12 -4.56
CA ARG A 9 -12.31 -6.14 -5.63
C ARG A 9 -11.05 -5.36 -5.95
N VAL A 10 -10.83 -5.10 -7.23
CA VAL A 10 -9.64 -4.40 -7.74
C VAL A 10 -10.02 -3.56 -8.95
N PRO A 11 -9.43 -2.37 -9.16
CA PRO A 11 -9.61 -1.62 -10.39
C PRO A 11 -9.23 -2.44 -11.63
N VAL A 12 -10.09 -2.46 -12.65
CA VAL A 12 -9.87 -3.21 -13.90
C VAL A 12 -8.49 -2.93 -14.51
N PRO A 13 -8.04 -1.66 -14.67
CA PRO A 13 -6.73 -1.38 -15.26
C PRO A 13 -5.56 -1.93 -14.44
N LEU A 14 -5.69 -2.00 -13.12
CA LEU A 14 -4.66 -2.57 -12.26
C LEU A 14 -4.57 -4.08 -12.43
N TRP A 15 -5.73 -4.76 -12.43
CA TRP A 15 -5.78 -6.21 -12.60
C TRP A 15 -5.34 -6.67 -13.98
N ASP A 16 -5.77 -5.99 -15.04
CA ASP A 16 -5.44 -6.37 -16.41
C ASP A 16 -3.95 -6.19 -16.66
N ALA A 17 -3.37 -5.07 -16.24
CA ALA A 17 -1.94 -4.84 -16.40
C ALA A 17 -1.07 -5.77 -15.54
N PHE A 18 -1.51 -6.13 -14.33
CA PHE A 18 -0.88 -7.21 -13.56
C PHE A 18 -0.98 -8.56 -14.30
N SER A 19 -2.14 -8.87 -14.85
CA SER A 19 -2.38 -10.14 -15.56
C SER A 19 -1.50 -10.27 -16.79
N THR A 20 -1.41 -9.22 -17.61
CA THR A 20 -0.50 -9.19 -18.77
C THR A 20 0.96 -9.40 -18.37
N GLN A 21 1.41 -8.77 -17.28
CA GLN A 21 2.78 -8.92 -16.80
C GLN A 21 3.05 -10.34 -16.25
N ALA A 22 2.12 -10.88 -15.46
CA ALA A 22 2.23 -12.22 -14.90
C ALA A 22 2.24 -13.30 -16.00
N ASP A 23 1.35 -13.17 -16.99
CA ASP A 23 1.28 -14.09 -18.12
C ASP A 23 2.56 -14.01 -18.97
N GLY A 24 3.12 -12.80 -19.18
CA GLY A 24 4.41 -12.60 -19.86
C GLY A 24 5.63 -13.14 -19.10
N LEU A 25 5.53 -13.31 -17.78
CA LEU A 25 6.54 -13.96 -16.93
C LEU A 25 6.25 -15.46 -16.72
N PHE A 26 5.29 -16.03 -17.45
CA PHE A 26 4.87 -17.44 -17.33
C PHE A 26 4.38 -17.83 -15.93
N LEU A 27 3.84 -16.87 -15.16
CA LEU A 27 3.37 -17.09 -13.79
C LEU A 27 1.88 -17.45 -13.76
N LYS A 28 1.55 -18.54 -13.07
CA LYS A 28 0.15 -18.81 -12.70
C LYS A 28 -0.26 -17.87 -11.55
N ARG A 29 -1.14 -16.92 -11.86
CA ARG A 29 -1.59 -15.85 -10.93
C ARG A 29 -2.05 -16.35 -9.55
N ALA A 30 -2.93 -17.34 -9.47
CA ALA A 30 -3.47 -17.79 -8.18
C ALA A 30 -2.39 -18.42 -7.27
N PRO A 31 -1.59 -19.41 -7.72
CA PRO A 31 -0.45 -19.92 -6.95
C PRO A 31 0.58 -18.83 -6.58
N PHE A 32 0.84 -17.91 -7.51
CA PHE A 32 1.77 -16.80 -7.25
C PHE A 32 1.25 -15.88 -6.13
N LEU A 33 -0.02 -15.45 -6.20
CA LEU A 33 -0.62 -14.59 -5.18
C LEU A 33 -0.77 -15.30 -3.83
N ASP A 34 -1.06 -16.61 -3.80
CA ASP A 34 -1.06 -17.40 -2.56
C ASP A 34 0.31 -17.37 -1.88
N HIS A 35 1.38 -17.64 -2.65
CA HIS A 35 2.74 -17.61 -2.16
C HIS A 35 3.12 -16.23 -1.64
N VAL A 36 2.88 -15.19 -2.43
CA VAL A 36 3.10 -13.80 -2.04
C VAL A 36 2.40 -13.47 -0.72
N LEU A 37 1.11 -13.76 -0.60
CA LEU A 37 0.35 -13.51 0.63
C LEU A 37 0.98 -14.22 1.83
N SER A 38 1.42 -15.48 1.65
CA SER A 38 2.01 -16.26 2.74
C SER A 38 3.30 -15.64 3.30
N ARG A 39 4.05 -14.88 2.48
CA ARG A 39 5.27 -14.16 2.86
C ARG A 39 4.97 -12.76 3.38
N GLU A 40 4.01 -12.07 2.77
CA GLU A 40 3.74 -10.67 3.05
C GLU A 40 2.82 -10.42 4.25
N ILE A 41 1.93 -11.35 4.61
CA ILE A 41 1.08 -11.21 5.79
C ILE A 41 1.89 -11.01 7.09
N PRO A 42 2.94 -11.81 7.40
CA PRO A 42 3.77 -11.55 8.58
C PRO A 42 4.32 -10.13 8.62
N HIS A 43 4.88 -9.64 7.51
CA HIS A 43 5.42 -8.28 7.46
C HIS A 43 4.36 -7.18 7.61
N LEU A 44 3.15 -7.42 7.09
CA LEU A 44 2.00 -6.54 7.34
C LEU A 44 1.63 -6.51 8.83
N GLU A 45 1.62 -7.68 9.48
CA GLU A 45 1.32 -7.78 10.91
C GLU A 45 2.37 -7.06 11.77
N ASP A 46 3.65 -7.17 11.40
CA ASP A 46 4.76 -6.47 12.06
C ASP A 46 4.66 -4.94 11.85
N ASP A 47 4.46 -4.49 10.61
CA ASP A 47 4.31 -3.08 10.28
C ASP A 47 3.12 -2.43 11.00
N LEU A 48 2.08 -3.19 11.33
CA LEU A 48 0.85 -2.72 11.98
C LEU A 48 0.78 -3.09 13.46
N GLU A 49 1.89 -3.48 14.09
CA GLU A 49 1.90 -3.88 15.48
C GLU A 49 1.33 -2.76 16.39
N GLY A 50 0.35 -3.12 17.23
CA GLY A 50 -0.35 -2.16 18.11
C GLY A 50 -1.31 -1.20 17.39
N MET A 51 -1.43 -1.28 16.06
CA MET A 51 -2.27 -0.39 15.25
C MET A 51 -3.52 -1.11 14.76
N SER A 52 -4.65 -0.40 14.74
CA SER A 52 -5.88 -0.87 14.11
C SER A 52 -6.62 0.32 13.52
N LEU A 53 -7.20 0.15 12.33
CA LEU A 53 -8.08 1.16 11.76
C LEU A 53 -9.30 1.36 12.66
N SER A 54 -9.70 2.62 12.85
CA SER A 54 -11.03 2.90 13.38
C SER A 54 -12.10 2.46 12.38
N VAL A 55 -13.34 2.27 12.85
CA VAL A 55 -14.49 1.98 11.96
C VAL A 55 -14.63 3.06 10.88
N ARG A 56 -14.34 4.32 11.22
CA ARG A 56 -14.39 5.44 10.26
C ARG A 56 -13.23 5.40 9.27
N GLY A 57 -12.03 5.07 9.72
CA GLY A 57 -10.86 4.89 8.84
C GLY A 57 -11.06 3.75 7.85
N ASN A 58 -11.54 2.59 8.31
CA ASN A 58 -11.88 1.47 7.44
C ASN A 58 -12.92 1.88 6.36
N ARG A 59 -14.02 2.51 6.79
CA ARG A 59 -15.04 3.00 5.86
C ARG A 59 -14.47 4.02 4.87
N PHE A 60 -13.63 4.95 5.35
CA PHE A 60 -13.01 5.97 4.52
C PHE A 60 -12.15 5.35 3.40
N ILE A 61 -11.31 4.36 3.71
CA ILE A 61 -10.49 3.64 2.73
C ILE A 61 -11.39 2.86 1.76
N SER A 62 -12.39 2.14 2.27
CA SER A 62 -13.31 1.38 1.43
C SER A 62 -14.06 2.28 0.45
N GLU A 63 -14.51 3.46 0.88
CA GLU A 63 -15.17 4.42 0.00
C GLU A 63 -14.20 5.08 -0.97
N ALA A 64 -12.95 5.33 -0.56
CA ALA A 64 -11.92 5.83 -1.45
C ALA A 64 -11.69 4.86 -2.63
N LEU A 65 -11.74 3.54 -2.40
CA LEU A 65 -11.66 2.54 -3.47
C LEU A 65 -12.81 2.63 -4.46
N HIS A 66 -14.04 2.84 -3.97
CA HIS A 66 -15.21 3.03 -4.84
C HIS A 66 -15.15 4.33 -5.64
N ARG A 67 -14.40 5.33 -5.17
CA ARG A 67 -14.20 6.62 -5.84
C ARG A 67 -12.87 6.71 -6.59
N ALA A 68 -12.09 5.63 -6.65
CA ALA A 68 -10.76 5.67 -7.24
C ALA A 68 -10.85 6.09 -8.72
N GLN A 69 -10.00 7.05 -9.11
CA GLN A 69 -9.99 7.63 -10.45
C GLN A 69 -8.69 7.31 -11.19
N ASN A 70 -8.76 7.27 -12.52
CA ASN A 70 -7.60 7.18 -13.40
C ASN A 70 -6.93 8.56 -13.59
N TYR A 71 -5.88 8.63 -14.42
CA TYR A 71 -5.17 9.89 -14.69
C TYR A 71 -6.03 10.95 -15.43
N GLN A 72 -7.15 10.53 -16.03
CA GLN A 72 -8.12 11.39 -16.72
C GLN A 72 -9.24 11.85 -15.79
N ASN A 73 -9.13 11.58 -14.48
CA ASN A 73 -10.15 11.84 -13.46
C ASN A 73 -11.46 11.04 -13.68
N GLU A 74 -11.42 9.99 -14.48
CA GLU A 74 -12.56 9.11 -14.68
C GLU A 74 -12.58 8.03 -13.61
N LYS A 75 -13.77 7.73 -13.11
CA LYS A 75 -13.97 6.68 -12.10
C LYS A 75 -13.53 5.33 -12.69
N MET A 76 -12.66 4.62 -11.96
CA MET A 76 -12.23 3.29 -12.36
C MET A 76 -13.30 2.25 -12.05
N GLU A 77 -13.59 1.39 -13.02
CA GLU A 77 -14.43 0.21 -12.79
C GLU A 77 -13.72 -0.79 -11.87
N LEU A 78 -14.47 -1.36 -10.93
CA LEU A 78 -13.98 -2.41 -10.02
C LEU A 78 -14.45 -3.78 -10.50
N LYS A 79 -13.52 -4.72 -10.57
CA LYS A 79 -13.79 -6.13 -10.89
C LYS A 79 -13.63 -7.00 -9.65
N ALA A 80 -14.58 -7.91 -9.45
CA ALA A 80 -14.44 -8.97 -8.45
C ALA A 80 -13.52 -10.07 -9.00
N VAL A 81 -12.41 -10.31 -8.33
CA VAL A 81 -11.43 -11.34 -8.66
C VAL A 81 -11.50 -12.43 -7.62
N ASN A 82 -11.44 -13.68 -8.09
CA ASN A 82 -11.43 -14.86 -7.26
C ASN A 82 -10.12 -15.62 -7.46
N ILE A 83 -9.46 -15.97 -6.37
CA ILE A 83 -8.26 -16.80 -6.40
C ILE A 83 -8.41 -17.98 -5.43
N GLU A 84 -7.84 -19.11 -5.79
CA GLU A 84 -7.72 -20.26 -4.89
C GLU A 84 -6.36 -20.21 -4.18
N ILE A 85 -6.39 -20.17 -2.86
CA ILE A 85 -5.20 -20.11 -2.01
C ILE A 85 -5.23 -21.22 -0.95
N GLN A 86 -4.10 -21.52 -0.32
CA GLN A 86 -4.08 -22.46 0.80
C GLN A 86 -4.96 -21.98 1.94
N LYS A 87 -5.66 -22.93 2.59
CA LYS A 87 -6.52 -22.62 3.75
C LYS A 87 -5.75 -21.90 4.86
N THR A 88 -4.50 -22.31 5.13
CA THR A 88 -3.60 -21.67 6.09
C THR A 88 -3.33 -20.20 5.76
N THR A 89 -3.04 -19.88 4.49
CA THR A 89 -2.88 -18.49 4.03
C THR A 89 -4.17 -17.70 4.20
N ALA A 90 -5.33 -18.28 3.83
CA ALA A 90 -6.62 -17.64 3.98
C ALA A 90 -6.99 -17.35 5.45
N ASP A 91 -6.73 -18.30 6.34
CA ASP A 91 -7.00 -18.17 7.77
C ASP A 91 -6.12 -17.06 8.38
N ARG A 92 -4.83 -17.00 8.03
CA ARG A 92 -3.93 -15.90 8.45
C ARG A 92 -4.38 -14.55 7.89
N LEU A 93 -4.75 -14.48 6.62
CA LEU A 93 -5.27 -13.25 6.01
C LEU A 93 -6.52 -12.76 6.76
N ASN A 94 -7.46 -13.66 7.05
CA ASN A 94 -8.68 -13.32 7.79
C ASN A 94 -8.37 -12.86 9.22
N ALA A 95 -7.39 -13.48 9.88
CA ALA A 95 -6.93 -13.08 11.21
C ALA A 95 -6.34 -11.66 11.18
N ALA A 96 -5.42 -11.37 10.25
CA ALA A 96 -4.83 -10.04 10.09
C ALA A 96 -5.88 -8.96 9.77
N VAL A 97 -6.79 -9.26 8.84
CA VAL A 97 -7.91 -8.36 8.47
C VAL A 97 -8.77 -8.05 9.69
N LYS A 98 -9.10 -9.05 10.51
CA LYS A 98 -9.89 -8.86 11.72
C LYS A 98 -9.12 -8.09 12.80
N ARG A 99 -7.85 -8.45 13.04
CA ARG A 99 -7.01 -7.88 14.10
C ARG A 99 -6.77 -6.39 13.91
N HIS A 100 -6.48 -5.95 12.69
CA HIS A 100 -6.14 -4.56 12.38
C HIS A 100 -7.30 -3.79 11.72
N ASN A 101 -8.49 -4.39 11.66
CA ASN A 101 -9.69 -3.85 11.01
C ASN A 101 -9.42 -3.37 9.56
N LEU A 102 -8.74 -4.20 8.77
CA LEU A 102 -8.29 -3.84 7.42
C LEU A 102 -9.40 -3.90 6.38
N VAL A 103 -9.25 -3.08 5.34
CA VAL A 103 -10.00 -3.25 4.10
C VAL A 103 -9.25 -4.28 3.24
N ARG A 104 -9.72 -5.53 3.20
CA ARG A 104 -9.08 -6.63 2.44
C ARG A 104 -8.79 -6.24 0.98
N ASP A 105 -9.76 -5.62 0.31
CA ASP A 105 -9.62 -5.15 -1.08
C ASP A 105 -8.44 -4.17 -1.24
N ALA A 106 -8.28 -3.25 -0.28
CA ALA A 106 -7.19 -2.27 -0.28
C ALA A 106 -5.83 -2.94 -0.08
N PHE A 107 -5.73 -3.96 0.78
CA PHE A 107 -4.50 -4.74 0.95
C PHE A 107 -4.12 -5.49 -0.34
N PHE A 108 -5.06 -6.16 -1.01
CA PHE A 108 -4.77 -6.78 -2.31
C PHE A 108 -4.33 -5.75 -3.35
N CYS A 109 -5.01 -4.61 -3.42
CA CYS A 109 -4.63 -3.52 -4.32
C CYS A 109 -3.22 -3.01 -4.02
N ARG A 110 -2.88 -2.82 -2.75
CA ARG A 110 -1.54 -2.45 -2.27
C ARG A 110 -0.50 -3.42 -2.79
N LEU A 111 -0.70 -4.72 -2.57
CA LEU A 111 0.22 -5.75 -3.05
C LEU A 111 0.44 -5.62 -4.56
N LEU A 112 -0.64 -5.59 -5.35
CA LEU A 112 -0.53 -5.50 -6.81
C LEU A 112 0.19 -4.22 -7.28
N ILE A 113 -0.05 -3.09 -6.61
CA ILE A 113 0.63 -1.83 -6.90
C ILE A 113 2.13 -1.94 -6.61
N LEU A 114 2.50 -2.48 -5.44
CA LEU A 114 3.89 -2.64 -5.03
C LEU A 114 4.63 -3.65 -5.93
N PHE A 115 4.01 -4.78 -6.29
CA PHE A 115 4.56 -5.76 -7.23
C PHE A 115 4.87 -5.17 -8.60
N ARG A 116 3.96 -4.33 -9.10
CA ARG A 116 4.16 -3.72 -10.41
C ARG A 116 5.22 -2.63 -10.38
N GLY A 117 5.49 -2.04 -9.21
CA GLY A 117 6.67 -1.21 -8.96
C GLY A 117 6.90 -0.13 -10.01
N GLN A 118 5.84 0.47 -10.57
CA GLN A 118 6.00 1.37 -11.72
C GLN A 118 6.98 2.49 -11.38
N ASP A 119 7.93 2.77 -12.29
CA ASP A 119 9.00 3.76 -12.08
C ASP A 119 8.48 5.11 -11.57
N ARG A 120 7.32 5.55 -12.09
CA ARG A 120 6.69 6.80 -11.65
C ARG A 120 6.28 6.76 -10.19
N MET A 121 5.77 5.63 -9.71
CA MET A 121 5.42 5.43 -8.29
C MET A 121 6.69 5.37 -7.43
N LEU A 122 7.69 4.58 -7.84
CA LEU A 122 8.96 4.49 -7.09
C LEU A 122 9.62 5.86 -6.97
N LYS A 123 9.67 6.63 -8.06
CA LYS A 123 10.15 8.02 -8.08
C LYS A 123 9.37 8.93 -7.13
N ARG A 124 8.05 8.79 -7.05
CA ARG A 124 7.21 9.55 -6.09
C ARG A 124 7.50 9.17 -4.64
N LEU A 125 7.88 7.92 -4.39
CA LEU A 125 8.32 7.45 -3.07
C LEU A 125 9.77 7.84 -2.78
N GLY A 126 10.46 8.51 -3.71
CA GLY A 126 11.87 8.85 -3.58
C GLY A 126 12.78 7.63 -3.59
N VAL A 127 12.32 6.52 -4.18
CA VAL A 127 13.05 5.26 -4.35
C VAL A 127 13.50 5.15 -5.80
N SER A 128 14.73 4.70 -6.02
CA SER A 128 15.27 4.45 -7.37
C SER A 128 14.55 3.28 -8.03
N SER A 129 14.26 3.38 -9.32
CA SER A 129 13.73 2.25 -10.12
C SER A 129 14.79 1.22 -10.48
N THR A 130 16.07 1.56 -10.32
CA THR A 130 17.19 0.66 -10.45
C THR A 130 17.95 0.59 -9.14
N THR A 131 18.36 -0.61 -8.73
CA THR A 131 19.37 -0.77 -7.70
C THR A 131 20.71 -0.37 -8.33
N GLY A 132 21.26 0.79 -7.93
CA GLY A 132 22.63 1.17 -8.29
C GLY A 132 23.61 0.12 -7.77
N GLY A 133 24.65 -0.18 -8.55
CA GLY A 133 25.43 -1.43 -8.46
C GLY A 133 25.90 -1.83 -7.05
N MET A 134 25.87 -3.16 -6.80
CA MET A 134 26.47 -3.95 -5.71
C MET A 134 26.36 -3.49 -4.23
N ASN A 135 26.10 -2.22 -3.91
CA ASN A 135 26.30 -1.65 -2.57
C ASN A 135 25.09 -0.90 -1.98
N ASP A 136 24.03 -0.59 -2.73
CA ASP A 136 22.98 0.30 -2.22
C ASP A 136 22.06 -0.35 -1.15
N TYR A 137 21.93 -1.69 -1.12
CA TYR A 137 21.09 -2.39 -0.14
C TYR A 137 21.72 -3.67 0.44
N GLY A 138 23.03 -3.87 0.25
CA GLY A 138 23.83 -4.90 0.93
C GLY A 138 23.58 -6.37 0.52
N ALA A 139 22.55 -6.69 -0.25
CA ALA A 139 22.30 -8.04 -0.78
C ALA A 139 22.61 -8.09 -2.29
N PRO A 140 23.82 -8.52 -2.71
CA PRO A 140 24.07 -8.78 -4.12
C PRO A 140 23.14 -9.90 -4.58
N PHE A 141 22.41 -9.69 -5.67
CA PHE A 141 21.67 -10.79 -6.31
C PHE A 141 22.65 -11.91 -6.64
N SER A 142 22.22 -13.15 -6.42
CA SER A 142 22.98 -14.28 -6.90
C SER A 142 23.19 -14.18 -8.42
N THR A 143 24.43 -14.37 -8.87
CA THR A 143 24.76 -14.45 -10.31
C THR A 143 24.16 -15.67 -10.99
N SER A 144 23.74 -16.69 -10.22
CA SER A 144 22.92 -17.80 -10.71
C SER A 144 21.47 -17.34 -10.93
N PRO A 145 20.94 -17.40 -12.16
CA PRO A 145 19.58 -16.93 -12.46
C PRO A 145 18.50 -17.63 -11.65
N MET A 146 18.62 -18.94 -11.43
CA MET A 146 17.67 -19.71 -10.63
C MET A 146 17.65 -19.24 -9.18
N LYS A 147 18.82 -19.01 -8.58
CA LYS A 147 18.91 -18.48 -7.22
C LYS A 147 18.38 -17.04 -7.12
N ALA A 148 18.62 -16.20 -8.13
CA ALA A 148 18.03 -14.86 -8.16
C ALA A 148 16.49 -14.92 -8.19
N MET A 149 15.92 -15.88 -8.93
CA MET A 149 14.48 -16.12 -8.91
C MET A 149 13.99 -16.66 -7.56
N GLU A 150 14.79 -17.51 -6.88
CA GLU A 150 14.48 -18.00 -5.53
C GLU A 150 14.54 -16.89 -4.49
N GLU A 151 15.50 -15.97 -4.57
CA GLU A 151 15.60 -14.80 -3.70
C GLU A 151 14.35 -13.92 -3.83
N VAL A 152 13.91 -13.62 -5.07
CA VAL A 152 12.67 -12.87 -5.32
C VAL A 152 11.43 -13.67 -4.90
N ARG A 153 11.42 -14.99 -5.07
CA ARG A 153 10.33 -15.84 -4.58
C ARG A 153 10.26 -15.78 -3.05
N ASP A 154 11.39 -15.83 -2.37
CA ASP A 154 11.45 -15.97 -0.92
C ASP A 154 11.18 -14.64 -0.20
N ASP A 155 11.59 -13.50 -0.75
CA ASP A 155 11.15 -12.18 -0.26
C ASP A 155 10.91 -11.24 -1.46
N PRO A 156 9.68 -11.20 -2.00
CA PRO A 156 9.38 -10.46 -3.22
C PRO A 156 9.51 -8.95 -3.07
N PHE A 157 9.45 -8.44 -1.83
CA PHE A 157 9.51 -7.01 -1.54
C PHE A 157 10.76 -6.59 -0.80
N PHE A 158 11.76 -7.45 -0.63
CA PHE A 158 12.99 -7.16 0.11
C PHE A 158 13.57 -5.77 -0.24
N TYR A 159 13.92 -5.54 -1.51
CA TYR A 159 14.54 -4.28 -1.93
C TYR A 159 13.63 -3.08 -1.75
N LEU A 160 12.33 -3.24 -2.01
CA LEU A 160 11.37 -2.15 -1.82
C LEU A 160 11.20 -1.83 -0.34
N ARG A 161 11.12 -2.84 0.53
CA ARG A 161 11.03 -2.68 1.99
C ARG A 161 12.27 -1.99 2.52
N GLN A 162 13.47 -2.40 2.11
CA GLN A 162 14.72 -1.77 2.53
C GLN A 162 14.85 -0.33 2.04
N ALA A 163 14.46 -0.06 0.79
CA ALA A 163 14.47 1.29 0.25
C ALA A 163 13.49 2.22 0.98
N ILE A 164 12.28 1.73 1.28
CA ILE A 164 11.28 2.50 2.02
C ILE A 164 11.73 2.73 3.47
N LEU A 165 12.28 1.71 4.13
CA LEU A 165 12.81 1.84 5.49
C LEU A 165 13.96 2.86 5.54
N ALA A 166 14.91 2.78 4.61
CA ALA A 166 16.03 3.72 4.55
C ALA A 166 15.57 5.16 4.23
N LYS A 167 14.55 5.32 3.39
CA LYS A 167 14.08 6.64 2.93
C LYS A 167 13.13 7.32 3.91
N HIS A 168 12.23 6.57 4.53
CA HIS A 168 11.11 7.08 5.31
C HIS A 168 11.15 6.66 6.79
N GLY A 169 11.95 5.67 7.17
CA GLY A 169 11.96 5.12 8.53
C GLY A 169 10.67 4.35 8.88
N LEU A 170 9.90 3.94 7.87
CA LEU A 170 8.59 3.30 8.01
C LEU A 170 8.58 1.90 7.42
N GLY A 171 7.68 1.07 7.93
CA GLY A 171 7.28 -0.18 7.31
C GLY A 171 6.67 0.03 5.91
N LEU A 172 6.82 -0.98 5.04
CA LEU A 172 6.32 -0.93 3.66
C LEU A 172 4.80 -0.74 3.59
N TYR A 173 4.05 -1.22 4.58
CA TYR A 173 2.60 -1.08 4.64
C TYR A 173 2.12 0.21 5.32
N LEU A 174 3.04 0.93 5.98
CA LEU A 174 2.78 2.23 6.60
C LEU A 174 3.12 3.42 5.70
N VAL A 175 3.97 3.24 4.68
CA VAL A 175 4.33 4.36 3.79
C VAL A 175 3.10 4.87 3.01
N GLU A 176 2.93 6.18 2.95
CA GLU A 176 1.86 6.77 2.16
C GLU A 176 2.14 6.58 0.66
N LEU A 177 1.12 6.18 -0.10
CA LEU A 177 1.17 6.16 -1.57
C LEU A 177 0.38 7.37 -2.09
N PRO A 178 1.05 8.43 -2.59
CA PRO A 178 0.38 9.67 -2.97
C PRO A 178 -0.71 9.45 -4.03
N GLY A 179 -1.94 9.86 -3.71
CA GLY A 179 -3.13 9.70 -4.57
C GLY A 179 -3.73 8.29 -4.58
N LEU A 180 -3.22 7.37 -3.76
CA LEU A 180 -3.66 5.97 -3.69
C LEU A 180 -4.19 5.61 -2.29
N MET A 181 -4.90 6.53 -1.65
CA MET A 181 -5.52 6.33 -0.33
C MET A 181 -6.41 5.08 -0.29
N TRP A 182 -7.01 4.71 -1.42
CA TRP A 182 -7.81 3.51 -1.60
C TRP A 182 -7.04 2.18 -1.50
N ALA A 183 -5.72 2.24 -1.54
CA ALA A 183 -4.81 1.10 -1.38
C ALA A 183 -3.97 1.23 -0.11
N THR A 184 -4.32 2.08 0.86
CA THR A 184 -3.59 2.12 2.15
C THR A 184 -4.05 1.01 3.10
N CYS A 185 -3.15 0.53 3.95
CA CYS A 185 -3.46 -0.45 5.01
C CYS A 185 -3.81 0.23 6.33
N PHE A 186 -3.37 1.47 6.54
CA PHE A 186 -3.66 2.25 7.74
C PHE A 186 -3.86 3.73 7.40
N VAL A 187 -4.68 4.41 8.20
CA VAL A 187 -4.86 5.87 8.19
C VAL A 187 -5.18 6.32 9.61
N ASP A 188 -4.50 7.36 10.10
CA ASP A 188 -4.83 7.94 11.40
C ASP A 188 -6.18 8.66 11.32
N ASP A 189 -6.96 8.59 12.39
CA ASP A 189 -8.23 9.30 12.50
C ASP A 189 -8.10 10.80 12.22
N ALA A 190 -6.97 11.43 12.55
CA ALA A 190 -6.67 12.83 12.24
C ALA A 190 -6.72 13.16 10.74
N MET A 191 -6.61 12.15 9.86
CA MET A 191 -6.69 12.29 8.40
C MET A 191 -8.07 11.92 7.83
N VAL A 192 -9.02 11.52 8.67
CA VAL A 192 -10.35 11.07 8.26
C VAL A 192 -11.39 12.16 8.57
N PRO A 193 -11.98 12.83 7.55
CA PRO A 193 -12.81 14.04 7.74
C PRO A 193 -13.96 13.94 8.73
N THR A 194 -14.50 12.75 8.94
CA THR A 194 -15.65 12.49 9.80
C THR A 194 -15.29 12.25 11.26
N THR A 195 -14.00 12.22 11.62
CA THR A 195 -13.55 11.97 13.00
C THR A 195 -13.48 13.25 13.84
N SER A 196 -13.51 13.09 15.16
CA SER A 196 -13.29 14.20 16.08
C SER A 196 -11.84 14.69 16.04
N LYS A 197 -10.86 13.78 15.85
CA LYS A 197 -9.44 14.16 15.71
C LYS A 197 -9.21 15.05 14.50
N PHE A 198 -9.78 14.71 13.33
CA PHE A 198 -9.69 15.55 12.14
C PHE A 198 -10.30 16.92 12.38
N LYS A 199 -11.51 16.99 12.96
CA LYS A 199 -12.17 18.27 13.25
C LYS A 199 -11.36 19.15 14.19
N LYS A 200 -10.73 18.56 15.23
CA LYS A 200 -9.84 19.28 16.15
C LYS A 200 -8.59 19.78 15.43
N LEU A 201 -7.91 18.92 14.68
CA LEU A 201 -6.71 19.30 13.94
C LEU A 201 -7.01 20.42 12.93
N LYS A 202 -8.11 20.29 12.17
CA LYS A 202 -8.55 21.32 11.24
C LYS A 202 -8.78 22.66 11.92
N HIS A 203 -9.48 22.66 13.06
CA HIS A 203 -9.74 23.88 13.81
C HIS A 203 -8.43 24.52 14.32
N THR A 204 -7.51 23.72 14.87
CA THR A 204 -6.20 24.22 15.31
C THR A 204 -5.36 24.77 14.16
N MET A 205 -5.44 24.17 12.97
CA MET A 205 -4.77 24.68 11.78
C MET A 205 -5.38 26.00 11.30
N GLU A 206 -6.71 26.12 11.29
CA GLU A 206 -7.43 27.36 10.95
C GLU A 206 -7.05 28.50 11.92
N GLU A 207 -7.05 28.24 13.24
CA GLU A 207 -6.61 29.22 14.25
C GLU A 207 -5.16 29.69 14.05
N PHE A 208 -4.27 28.76 13.69
CA PHE A 208 -2.87 29.08 13.44
C PHE A 208 -2.68 29.90 12.15
N GLU A 209 -3.44 29.60 11.09
CA GLU A 209 -3.43 30.38 9.84
C GLU A 209 -3.93 31.80 10.07
N ASP A 210 -5.02 31.96 10.85
CA ASP A 210 -5.55 33.26 11.24
C ASP A 210 -4.52 34.08 12.04
N PHE A 211 -3.87 33.45 13.03
CA PHE A 211 -2.78 34.08 13.79
C PHE A 211 -1.60 34.52 12.90
N LEU A 212 -1.16 33.67 11.96
CA LEU A 212 -0.09 34.03 11.02
C LEU A 212 -0.48 35.17 10.09
N PHE A 213 -1.76 35.26 9.72
CA PHE A 213 -2.29 36.34 8.90
C PHE A 213 -2.28 37.67 9.69
N GLU A 214 -2.70 37.68 10.95
CA GLU A 214 -2.64 38.84 11.83
C GLU A 214 -1.20 39.36 12.02
N VAL A 215 -0.25 38.46 12.34
CA VAL A 215 1.17 38.82 12.51
C VAL A 215 1.80 39.42 11.25
N LYS A 216 1.36 38.99 10.05
CA LYS A 216 1.83 39.56 8.79
C LYS A 216 1.25 40.96 8.53
N ASN A 217 0.01 41.20 8.92
CA ASN A 217 -0.65 42.49 8.72
C ASN A 217 -0.15 43.56 9.71
N ASP A 218 0.18 43.18 10.95
CA ASP A 218 0.77 44.11 11.93
C ASP A 218 2.15 44.63 11.53
N LYS A 219 2.93 43.84 10.77
CA LYS A 219 4.21 44.28 10.21
C LYS A 219 4.07 45.19 8.98
N GLY A 220 2.86 45.37 8.45
CA GLY A 220 2.55 46.24 7.32
C GLY A 220 2.07 47.66 7.70
N SER A 221 1.70 47.90 8.96
CA SER A 221 1.14 49.17 9.43
C SER A 221 2.19 50.18 9.96
N GLY A 222 3.48 49.88 9.81
CA GLY A 222 4.58 50.76 10.21
C GLY A 222 5.36 51.31 9.01
N ARG A 223 4.74 52.21 8.23
CA ARG A 223 5.43 53.12 7.30
C ARG A 223 4.77 54.49 7.32
#